data_AF-B7GQ39-F1
#
_entry.id   AF-B7GQ39-F1
#
_cell.length_a   1.000
_cell.length_b   1.000
_cell.length_c   1.000
_cell.angle_alpha   90.00
_cell.angle_beta   90.00
_cell.angle_gamma   90.00
#
_symmetry.space_group_name_H-M   'P 1'
#
loop_
_entity.id
_entity.type
_entity.pdbx_description
1 polymer ?
#
loop_
_entity_poly.entity_id
_entity_poly.type
_entity_poly.pdbx_seq_one_letter_code
_entity_poly.pdbx_strand_id
1 'polypeptide(L)'
;MCARAGACSDAHRCGRRRHGYDQGGGVRRWRHRDFGCWRVELVAMMPRVDCPGCGVVVASVPWAEPGSRFTRDFESECAWLMSDQAKTELNHWVFWASHNRIPEIVELARRIRRRRPDILRTIQLGYSNARLEASDNRIKVTIRMAYGFHHVTNLIALVMLRCGGLDVRLPQPAI
;
A
#
# COMPACT_ATOMS: atom_id res chain seq x y z
N MET A 1 27.68 8.60 27.48
CA MET A 1 27.84 7.43 26.59
C MET A 1 27.38 7.86 25.19
N CYS A 2 28.23 7.70 24.19
CA CYS A 2 28.32 8.56 22.99
C CYS A 2 27.17 8.38 21.98
N ALA A 3 26.33 9.42 21.81
CA ALA A 3 25.39 9.54 20.69
C ALA A 3 26.17 9.93 19.43
N ARG A 4 26.49 8.96 18.56
CA ARG A 4 26.87 9.29 17.19
C ARG A 4 25.61 9.82 16.50
N ALA A 5 25.56 11.13 16.26
CA ALA A 5 24.53 11.78 15.49
C ALA A 5 24.40 11.10 14.11
N GLY A 6 23.46 10.17 13.99
CA GLY A 6 23.13 9.57 12.70
C GLY A 6 22.52 10.64 11.79
N ALA A 7 22.89 10.61 10.50
CA ALA A 7 22.39 11.55 9.51
C ALA A 7 20.85 11.65 9.54
N CYS A 8 20.32 12.88 9.54
CA CYS A 8 18.87 13.10 9.59
C CYS A 8 18.19 12.69 8.29
N SER A 9 17.19 11.82 8.39
CA SER A 9 16.40 11.31 7.26
C SER A 9 14.90 11.36 7.56
N ASP A 10 14.06 11.25 6.54
CA ASP A 10 12.62 11.23 6.72
C ASP A 10 12.13 9.86 7.20
N ALA A 11 11.21 9.83 8.16
CA ALA A 11 10.65 8.59 8.69
C ALA A 11 9.60 8.02 7.73
N HIS A 12 9.71 6.74 7.34
CA HIS A 12 8.80 6.14 6.35
C HIS A 12 7.32 6.14 6.74
N ARG A 13 7.01 6.17 8.05
CA ARG A 13 5.62 6.10 8.53
C ARG A 13 4.91 7.46 8.54
N CYS A 14 5.62 8.55 8.86
CA CYS A 14 5.02 9.88 8.99
C CYS A 14 5.58 10.93 8.02
N GLY A 15 6.61 10.59 7.25
CA GLY A 15 7.25 11.45 6.25
C GLY A 15 8.06 12.62 6.81
N ARG A 16 8.14 12.80 8.13
CA ARG A 16 8.85 13.92 8.76
C ARG A 16 10.33 13.61 8.93
N ARG A 17 11.17 14.64 8.82
CA ARG A 17 12.61 14.55 9.10
C ARG A 17 12.88 14.26 10.58
N ARG A 18 13.76 13.29 10.83
CA ARG A 18 14.12 12.76 12.16
C ARG A 18 15.61 12.48 12.27
N HIS A 19 16.11 12.46 13.51
CA HIS A 19 17.48 12.09 13.81
C HIS A 19 17.70 10.59 13.59
N GLY A 20 18.90 10.22 13.14
CA GLY A 20 19.27 8.82 13.00
C GLY A 20 19.37 8.12 14.36
N TYR A 21 18.84 6.91 14.44
CA TYR A 21 18.94 6.00 15.58
C TYR A 21 20.15 5.08 15.43
N ASP A 22 20.19 4.30 14.33
CA ASP A 22 21.31 3.46 13.95
C ASP A 22 21.37 3.26 12.42
N GLN A 23 22.38 2.52 11.94
CA GLN A 23 22.57 2.23 10.52
C GLN A 23 21.62 1.14 9.97
N GLY A 24 20.75 0.58 10.82
CA GLY A 24 19.81 -0.48 10.45
C GLY A 24 20.47 -1.81 10.06
N GLY A 25 19.70 -2.66 9.37
CA GLY A 25 20.10 -4.02 8.96
C GLY A 25 20.99 -4.09 7.72
N GLY A 26 21.68 -3.00 7.36
CA GLY A 26 22.62 -2.94 6.23
C GLY A 26 22.04 -2.44 4.91
N VAL A 27 22.71 -2.82 3.82
CA VAL A 27 22.41 -2.37 2.45
C VAL A 27 21.14 -3.04 1.93
N ARG A 28 20.23 -2.23 1.38
CA ARG A 28 19.03 -2.69 0.68
C ARG A 28 19.19 -2.47 -0.82
N ARG A 29 18.61 -3.40 -1.59
CA ARG A 29 18.54 -3.35 -3.05
C ARG A 29 17.08 -3.26 -3.48
N TRP A 30 16.83 -2.45 -4.51
CA TRP A 30 15.55 -2.36 -5.19
C TRP A 30 15.75 -2.61 -6.67
N ARG A 31 14.88 -3.44 -7.24
CA ARG A 31 14.80 -3.63 -8.68
C ARG A 31 14.18 -2.38 -9.33
N HIS A 32 14.89 -1.79 -10.28
CA HIS A 32 14.41 -0.66 -11.10
C HIS A 32 14.03 -1.11 -12.50
N ARG A 33 13.55 -0.21 -13.36
CA ARG A 33 13.37 -0.45 -14.80
C ARG A 33 14.68 -0.85 -15.47
N ASP A 34 14.63 -1.76 -16.43
CA ASP A 34 15.79 -2.11 -17.26
C ASP A 34 16.25 -0.94 -18.11
N PHE A 35 17.56 -0.78 -18.22
CA PHE A 35 18.14 0.13 -19.19
C PHE A 35 18.51 -0.69 -20.42
N GLY A 36 17.62 -0.75 -21.41
CA GLY A 36 17.79 -1.62 -22.57
C GLY A 36 17.83 -3.09 -22.15
N CYS A 37 18.94 -3.78 -22.42
CA CYS A 37 19.16 -5.17 -22.01
C CYS A 37 19.77 -5.33 -20.61
N TRP A 38 20.05 -4.22 -19.91
CA TRP A 38 20.78 -4.24 -18.65
C TRP A 38 19.84 -4.19 -17.46
N ARG A 39 19.99 -5.16 -16.56
CA ARG A 39 19.29 -5.18 -15.28
C ARG A 39 19.80 -4.08 -14.35
N VAL A 40 18.91 -3.17 -13.95
CA VAL A 40 19.22 -2.06 -13.05
C VAL A 40 18.69 -2.32 -11.64
N GLU A 41 19.55 -2.11 -10.65
CA GLU A 41 19.22 -2.13 -9.23
C GLU A 41 19.65 -0.83 -8.54
N LEU A 42 18.76 -0.21 -7.77
CA LEU A 42 19.13 0.84 -6.84
C LEU A 42 19.61 0.22 -5.54
N VAL A 43 20.71 0.73 -5.00
CA VAL A 43 21.35 0.19 -3.80
C VAL A 43 21.60 1.34 -2.82
N ALA A 44 21.07 1.22 -1.61
CA ALA A 44 21.24 2.23 -0.56
C ALA A 44 21.30 1.59 0.82
N MET A 45 22.04 2.21 1.74
CA MET A 45 21.98 1.88 3.15
C MET A 45 20.64 2.36 3.74
N MET A 46 20.04 1.55 4.62
CA MET A 46 18.73 1.86 5.21
C MET A 46 18.84 2.09 6.72
N PRO A 47 19.25 3.31 7.14
CA PRO A 47 19.31 3.64 8.56
C PRO A 47 17.91 3.65 9.18
N ARG A 48 17.85 3.45 10.48
CA ARG A 48 16.64 3.69 11.27
C ARG A 48 16.72 5.07 11.88
N VAL A 49 15.59 5.74 11.98
CA VAL A 49 15.43 7.04 12.59
C VAL A 49 14.61 6.93 13.86
N ASP A 50 14.93 7.76 14.84
CA ASP A 50 14.18 7.85 16.09
C ASP A 50 13.02 8.84 15.94
N CYS A 51 11.79 8.32 15.91
CA CYS A 51 10.59 9.14 15.76
C CYS A 51 9.75 9.10 17.05
N PRO A 52 9.55 10.25 17.73
CA PRO A 52 8.78 10.30 18.97
C PRO A 52 7.32 9.80 18.87
N GLY A 53 6.71 9.88 17.68
CA GLY A 53 5.33 9.43 17.46
C GLY A 53 5.21 8.04 16.84
N CYS A 54 6.23 7.58 16.10
CA CYS A 54 6.19 6.31 15.39
C CYS A 54 7.07 5.21 16.02
N GLY A 55 7.90 5.56 16.99
CA GLY A 55 9.00 4.74 17.49
C GLY A 55 10.21 4.75 16.55
N VAL A 56 11.12 3.79 16.77
CA VAL A 56 12.27 3.59 15.89
C VAL A 56 11.80 2.94 14.59
N VAL A 57 11.94 3.67 13.48
CA VAL A 57 11.43 3.27 12.16
C VAL A 57 12.49 3.40 11.09
N VAL A 58 12.43 2.59 10.04
CA VAL A 58 13.35 2.68 8.90
C VAL A 58 13.18 4.03 8.18
N ALA A 59 14.27 4.63 7.69
CA ALA A 59 14.20 5.83 6.86
C ALA A 59 13.37 5.58 5.58
N SER A 60 12.72 6.62 5.06
CA SER A 60 12.09 6.56 3.74
C SER A 60 13.14 6.75 2.64
N VAL A 61 12.80 6.29 1.44
CA VAL A 61 13.51 6.62 0.21
C VAL A 61 12.54 7.26 -0.77
N PRO A 62 12.97 8.22 -1.61
CA PRO A 62 12.07 8.92 -2.51
C PRO A 62 11.61 8.05 -3.70
N TRP A 63 12.29 6.96 -4.01
CA TRP A 63 12.02 6.12 -5.19
C TRP A 63 11.23 4.84 -4.91
N ALA A 64 10.92 4.48 -3.65
CA ALA A 64 10.24 3.23 -3.33
C ALA A 64 9.31 3.35 -2.12
N GLU A 65 8.24 2.57 -2.14
CA GLU A 65 7.35 2.44 -0.99
C GLU A 65 8.03 1.72 0.19
N PRO A 66 7.65 2.03 1.43
CA PRO A 66 8.23 1.37 2.61
C PRO A 66 8.06 -0.14 2.53
N GLY A 67 9.18 -0.87 2.63
CA GLY A 67 9.20 -2.33 2.58
C GLY A 67 9.26 -2.93 1.17
N SER A 68 8.98 -2.16 0.10
CA SER A 68 9.10 -2.67 -1.26
C SER A 68 10.55 -3.00 -1.61
N ARG A 69 10.71 -3.99 -2.51
CA ARG A 69 11.97 -4.36 -3.17
C ARG A 69 12.01 -3.88 -4.62
N PHE A 70 11.02 -3.09 -5.04
CA PHE A 70 10.89 -2.51 -6.37
C PHE A 70 10.81 -0.99 -6.25
N THR A 71 11.24 -0.27 -7.28
CA THR A 71 11.06 1.18 -7.33
C THR A 71 9.65 1.52 -7.81
N ARG A 72 9.14 2.69 -7.43
CA ARG A 72 7.84 3.22 -7.88
C ARG A 72 7.72 3.23 -9.40
N ASP A 73 8.78 3.57 -10.11
CA ASP A 73 8.79 3.57 -11.58
C ASP A 73 8.67 2.16 -12.18
N PHE A 74 9.27 1.16 -11.53
CA PHE A 74 9.17 -0.24 -11.95
C PHE A 74 7.75 -0.76 -11.67
N GLU A 75 7.23 -0.48 -10.47
CA GLU A 75 5.84 -0.83 -10.10
C GLU A 75 4.81 -0.16 -11.03
N SER A 76 5.05 1.10 -11.44
CA SER A 76 4.18 1.83 -12.36
C SER A 76 4.19 1.26 -13.77
N GLU A 77 5.35 0.83 -14.27
CA GLU A 77 5.49 0.16 -15.56
C GLU A 77 4.80 -1.19 -15.56
N CYS A 78 5.03 -2.01 -14.53
CA CYS A 78 4.32 -3.27 -14.35
C CYS A 78 2.81 -3.03 -14.29
N ALA A 79 2.34 -2.03 -13.54
CA ALA A 79 0.93 -1.69 -13.46
C ALA A 79 0.36 -1.32 -14.84
N TRP A 80 1.10 -0.58 -15.67
CA TRP A 80 0.67 -0.22 -17.01
C TRP A 80 0.59 -1.44 -17.95
N LEU A 81 1.65 -2.24 -18.03
CA LEU A 81 1.69 -3.47 -18.84
C LEU A 81 0.60 -4.47 -18.42
N MET A 82 0.44 -4.67 -17.11
CA MET A 82 -0.60 -5.54 -16.57
C MET A 82 -2.00 -4.98 -16.83
N SER A 83 -2.18 -3.66 -16.86
CA SER A 83 -3.48 -3.06 -17.17
C SER A 83 -3.91 -3.32 -18.61
N ASP A 84 -2.96 -3.31 -19.55
CA ASP A 84 -3.27 -3.59 -20.95
C ASP A 84 -3.58 -5.08 -21.16
N GLN A 85 -2.72 -5.97 -20.64
CA GLN A 85 -3.00 -7.40 -20.68
C GLN A 85 -4.33 -7.74 -19.98
N ALA A 86 -4.58 -7.16 -18.82
CA ALA A 86 -5.82 -7.41 -18.08
C ALA A 86 -7.06 -6.97 -18.84
N LYS A 87 -7.00 -5.90 -19.65
CA LYS A 87 -8.13 -5.53 -20.54
C LYS A 87 -8.42 -6.63 -21.54
N THR A 88 -7.38 -7.15 -22.19
CA THR A 88 -7.48 -8.18 -23.21
C THR A 88 -8.03 -9.47 -22.62
N GLU A 89 -7.45 -9.95 -21.53
CA GLU A 89 -7.90 -11.17 -20.84
C GLU A 89 -9.32 -11.04 -20.30
N LEU A 90 -9.66 -9.89 -19.69
CA LEU A 90 -11.00 -9.66 -19.16
C LEU A 90 -12.05 -9.64 -20.28
N ASN A 91 -11.74 -9.02 -21.42
CA ASN A 91 -12.62 -9.03 -22.58
C ASN A 91 -12.81 -10.44 -23.13
N HIS A 92 -11.72 -11.20 -23.26
CA HIS A 92 -11.77 -12.59 -23.73
C HIS A 92 -12.59 -13.47 -22.79
N TRP A 93 -12.38 -13.37 -21.48
CA TRP A 93 -13.15 -14.11 -20.49
C TRP A 93 -14.63 -13.73 -20.50
N VAL A 94 -14.96 -12.43 -20.53
CA VAL A 94 -16.37 -11.97 -20.59
C VAL A 94 -17.04 -12.46 -21.86
N PHE A 95 -16.33 -12.47 -22.99
CA PHE A 95 -16.83 -13.00 -24.25
C PHE A 95 -17.18 -14.49 -24.11
N TRP A 96 -16.24 -15.31 -23.65
CA TRP A 96 -16.47 -16.74 -23.41
C TRP A 96 -17.60 -17.00 -22.40
N ALA A 97 -17.60 -16.29 -21.27
CA ALA A 97 -18.56 -16.47 -20.19
C ALA A 97 -19.98 -16.06 -20.60
N SER A 98 -20.12 -15.06 -21.49
CA SER A 98 -21.44 -14.63 -21.99
C SER A 98 -22.09 -15.64 -22.93
N HIS A 99 -21.30 -16.54 -23.55
CA HIS A 99 -21.78 -17.60 -24.45
C HIS A 99 -21.94 -18.96 -23.74
N ASN A 100 -21.72 -19.02 -22.43
CA ASN A 100 -21.91 -20.25 -21.66
C ASN A 100 -23.40 -20.55 -21.44
N ARG A 101 -23.73 -21.85 -21.31
CA ARG A 101 -25.10 -22.32 -21.03
C ARG A 101 -25.46 -22.28 -19.54
N ILE A 102 -24.50 -21.99 -18.66
CA ILE A 102 -24.68 -21.94 -17.21
C ILE A 102 -25.09 -20.50 -16.81
N PRO A 103 -26.32 -20.26 -16.33
CA PRO A 103 -26.85 -18.92 -16.10
C PRO A 103 -26.08 -18.13 -15.03
N GLU A 104 -25.51 -18.79 -14.03
CA GLU A 104 -24.71 -18.16 -12.97
C GLU A 104 -23.42 -17.54 -13.53
N ILE A 105 -22.79 -18.21 -14.49
CA ILE A 105 -21.59 -17.72 -15.19
C ILE A 105 -21.94 -16.50 -16.04
N VAL A 106 -23.07 -16.57 -16.76
CA VAL A 106 -23.55 -15.44 -17.57
C VAL A 106 -23.85 -14.23 -16.69
N GLU A 107 -24.49 -14.42 -15.53
CA GLU A 107 -24.77 -13.31 -14.61
C GLU A 107 -23.51 -12.75 -13.95
N LEU A 108 -22.52 -13.60 -13.66
CA LEU A 108 -21.21 -13.14 -13.22
C LEU A 108 -20.54 -12.28 -14.31
N ALA A 109 -20.58 -12.72 -15.57
CA ALA A 109 -20.05 -11.95 -16.70
C ALA A 109 -20.74 -10.59 -16.84
N ARG A 110 -22.07 -10.52 -16.66
CA ARG A 110 -22.81 -9.25 -16.65
C ARG A 110 -22.37 -8.33 -15.51
N ARG A 111 -22.19 -8.86 -14.30
CA ARG A 111 -21.71 -8.09 -13.13
C ARG A 111 -20.30 -7.56 -13.36
N ILE A 112 -19.40 -8.39 -13.86
CA ILE A 112 -18.02 -8.02 -14.17
C ILE A 112 -17.98 -6.95 -15.27
N ARG A 113 -18.77 -7.11 -16.33
CA ARG A 113 -18.87 -6.12 -17.41
C ARG A 113 -19.35 -4.76 -16.91
N ARG A 114 -20.31 -4.72 -15.98
CA ARG A 114 -20.79 -3.47 -15.34
C ARG A 114 -19.70 -2.78 -14.51
N ARG A 115 -18.84 -3.54 -13.83
CA ARG A 115 -17.75 -3.02 -12.97
C ARG A 115 -16.38 -2.96 -13.67
N ARG A 116 -16.32 -3.18 -14.98
CA ARG A 116 -15.07 -3.23 -15.76
C ARG A 116 -14.17 -2.00 -15.54
N PRO A 117 -14.66 -0.75 -15.51
CA PRO A 117 -13.81 0.42 -15.27
C PRO A 117 -13.11 0.37 -13.90
N ASP A 118 -13.82 -0.07 -12.86
CA ASP A 118 -13.30 -0.15 -11.50
C ASP A 118 -12.22 -1.23 -11.37
N ILE A 119 -12.47 -2.40 -11.96
CA ILE A 119 -11.51 -3.53 -11.97
C ILE A 119 -10.19 -3.10 -12.62
N LEU A 120 -10.26 -2.45 -13.77
CA LEU A 120 -9.08 -1.97 -14.49
C LEU A 120 -8.37 -0.85 -13.72
N ARG A 121 -9.13 0.05 -13.09
CA ARG A 121 -8.56 1.11 -12.25
C ARG A 121 -7.80 0.53 -11.04
N THR A 122 -8.26 -0.56 -10.43
CA THR A 122 -7.54 -1.21 -9.33
C THR A 122 -6.16 -1.72 -9.76
N ILE A 123 -6.06 -2.27 -10.99
CA ILE A 123 -4.80 -2.74 -11.57
C ILE A 123 -3.89 -1.56 -11.91
N GLN A 124 -4.43 -0.50 -12.52
CA GLN A 124 -3.70 0.72 -12.84
C GLN A 124 -3.12 1.40 -11.59
N LEU A 125 -3.86 1.40 -10.49
CA LEU A 125 -3.43 1.97 -9.21
C LEU A 125 -2.47 1.06 -8.44
N GLY A 126 -2.16 -0.14 -8.94
CA GLY A 126 -1.21 -1.06 -8.32
C GLY A 126 -1.66 -1.60 -6.95
N TYR A 127 -2.96 -1.63 -6.67
CA TYR A 127 -3.47 -2.20 -5.42
C TYR A 127 -3.35 -3.73 -5.46
N SER A 128 -2.37 -4.27 -4.73
CA SER A 128 -2.24 -5.71 -4.58
C SER A 128 -3.36 -6.28 -3.70
N ASN A 129 -3.75 -7.53 -3.93
CA ASN A 129 -4.73 -8.23 -3.09
C ASN A 129 -4.31 -8.22 -1.62
N ALA A 130 -3.01 -8.35 -1.34
CA ALA A 130 -2.46 -8.26 0.01
C ALA A 130 -2.77 -6.91 0.69
N ARG A 131 -2.73 -5.78 -0.04
CA ARG A 131 -3.08 -4.46 0.51
C ARG A 131 -4.58 -4.30 0.74
N LEU A 132 -5.40 -4.86 -0.14
CA LEU A 132 -6.85 -4.88 0.03
C LEU A 132 -7.23 -5.73 1.25
N GLU A 133 -6.68 -6.94 1.37
CA GLU A 133 -6.89 -7.84 2.52
C GLU A 133 -6.38 -7.24 3.84
N ALA A 134 -5.24 -6.55 3.82
CA ALA A 134 -4.76 -5.85 5.01
C ALA A 134 -5.73 -4.76 5.47
N SER A 135 -6.32 -4.02 4.51
CA SER A 135 -7.36 -3.02 4.79
C SER A 135 -8.63 -3.69 5.32
N ASP A 136 -9.10 -4.73 4.66
CA ASP A 136 -10.28 -5.51 5.04
C ASP A 136 -10.15 -6.10 6.44
N ASN A 137 -8.97 -6.63 6.79
CA ASN A 137 -8.72 -7.16 8.12
C ASN A 137 -8.76 -6.07 9.19
N ARG A 138 -8.24 -4.86 8.91
CA ARG A 138 -8.36 -3.71 9.82
C ARG A 138 -9.82 -3.29 10.00
N ILE A 139 -10.61 -3.28 8.94
CA ILE A 139 -12.04 -2.99 8.99
C ILE A 139 -12.76 -4.05 9.84
N LYS A 140 -12.54 -5.34 9.55
CA LYS A 140 -13.13 -6.46 10.30
C LYS A 140 -12.84 -6.36 11.80
N VAL A 141 -11.58 -6.10 12.19
CA VAL A 141 -11.22 -5.92 13.61
C VAL A 141 -11.91 -4.68 14.19
N THR A 142 -12.04 -3.61 13.41
CA THR A 142 -12.69 -2.37 13.88
C THR A 142 -14.18 -2.56 14.11
N ILE A 143 -14.87 -3.29 13.23
CA ILE A 143 -16.28 -3.69 13.41
C ILE A 143 -16.43 -4.53 14.69
N ARG A 144 -15.52 -5.49 14.94
CA ARG A 144 -15.55 -6.30 16.17
C ARG A 144 -15.33 -5.50 17.45
N MET A 145 -14.61 -4.38 17.39
CA MET A 145 -14.41 -3.51 18.56
C MET A 145 -15.57 -2.52 18.75
N ALA A 146 -16.39 -2.33 17.72
CA ALA A 146 -17.42 -1.29 17.64
C ALA A 146 -18.82 -1.74 18.08
N TYR A 147 -18.98 -2.92 18.67
CA TYR A 147 -20.28 -3.44 19.15
C TYR A 147 -21.02 -2.48 20.11
N GLY A 148 -20.33 -1.51 20.71
CA GLY A 148 -20.92 -0.51 21.62
C GLY A 148 -21.33 0.82 20.98
N PHE A 149 -21.24 1.00 19.65
CA PHE A 149 -21.61 2.28 19.03
C PHE A 149 -23.10 2.41 18.75
N HIS A 150 -23.70 3.49 19.26
CA HIS A 150 -25.10 3.85 19.02
C HIS A 150 -25.40 4.32 17.59
N HIS A 151 -24.39 4.79 16.85
CA HIS A 151 -24.55 5.32 15.49
C HIS A 151 -23.47 4.78 14.53
N VAL A 152 -23.88 4.40 13.32
CA VAL A 152 -22.98 3.88 12.27
C VAL A 152 -21.91 4.90 11.85
N THR A 153 -22.20 6.19 11.96
CA THR A 153 -21.26 7.27 11.66
C THR A 153 -20.00 7.19 12.53
N ASN A 154 -20.13 6.76 13.79
CA ASN A 154 -19.00 6.60 14.70
C ASN A 154 -18.10 5.42 14.28
N LEU A 155 -18.71 4.33 13.77
CA LEU A 155 -17.97 3.22 13.17
C LEU A 155 -17.22 3.67 11.90
N ILE A 156 -17.88 4.41 11.01
CA ILE A 156 -17.24 4.93 9.78
C ILE A 156 -16.07 5.85 10.13
N ALA A 157 -16.26 6.77 11.08
CA ALA A 157 -15.20 7.66 11.55
C ALA A 157 -14.01 6.89 12.13
N LEU A 158 -14.26 5.84 12.93
CA LEU A 158 -13.21 4.99 13.49
C LEU A 158 -12.48 4.19 12.40
N VAL A 159 -13.20 3.66 11.40
CA VAL A 159 -12.58 2.98 10.25
C VAL A 159 -11.70 3.94 9.46
N MET A 160 -12.18 5.15 9.18
CA MET A 160 -11.40 6.19 8.49
C MET A 160 -10.16 6.60 9.30
N LEU A 161 -10.29 6.80 10.60
CA LEU A 161 -9.17 7.10 11.50
C LEU A 161 -8.13 5.98 11.47
N ARG A 162 -8.58 4.74 11.60
CA ARG A 162 -7.69 3.58 11.68
C ARG A 162 -7.06 3.25 10.34
N CYS A 163 -7.76 3.39 9.22
CA CYS A 163 -7.24 3.04 7.89
C CYS A 163 -6.49 4.20 7.22
N GLY A 164 -6.80 5.45 7.59
CA GLY A 164 -6.21 6.66 6.99
C GLY A 164 -4.81 7.01 7.47
N GLY A 165 -4.30 6.37 8.52
CA GLY A 165 -2.94 6.60 9.03
C GLY A 165 -2.72 7.99 9.65
N LEU A 166 -3.80 8.69 9.99
CA LEU A 166 -3.75 10.00 10.64
C LEU A 166 -3.26 9.84 12.09
N ASP A 167 -2.15 10.50 12.42
CA ASP A 167 -1.63 10.58 13.79
C ASP A 167 -2.42 11.64 14.57
N VAL A 168 -3.55 11.25 15.16
CA VAL A 168 -4.37 12.11 16.00
C VAL A 168 -3.81 12.09 17.42
N ARG A 169 -3.12 13.17 17.81
CA ARG A 169 -2.72 13.38 19.19
C ARG A 169 -3.94 13.79 20.02
N LEU A 170 -4.32 12.93 20.95
CA LEU A 170 -5.35 13.27 21.93
C LEU A 170 -4.82 14.35 22.88
N PRO A 171 -5.62 15.38 23.22
CA PRO A 171 -5.23 16.33 24.25
C PRO A 171 -4.99 15.56 25.55
N GLN A 172 -3.82 15.74 26.16
CA GLN A 172 -3.56 15.19 27.48
C GLN A 172 -4.41 15.96 28.49
N PRO A 173 -5.09 15.29 29.43
CA PRO A 173 -5.77 15.99 30.49
C PRO A 173 -4.76 16.85 31.23
N ALA A 174 -5.04 18.15 31.35
CA ALA A 174 -4.28 19.03 32.23
C ALA A 174 -4.53 18.53 33.65
N ILE A 175 -3.50 17.92 34.24
CA ILE A 175 -3.45 17.56 35.66
C ILE A 175 -3.01 18.81 36.42
#